data_AF-A0AA41VDV0-F1
#
_entry.id   AF-A0AA41VDV0-F1
#
_cell.length_a   1.000
_cell.length_b   1.000
_cell.length_c   1.000
_cell.angle_alpha   90.00
_cell.angle_beta   90.00
_cell.angle_gamma   90.00
#
_symmetry.space_group_name_H-M   'P 1'
#
loop_
_entity.id
_entity.type
_entity.pdbx_description
1 polymer ?
#
loop_
_entity_poly.entity_id
_entity_poly.type
_entity_poly.pdbx_seq_one_letter_code
_entity_poly.pdbx_strand_id
1 'polypeptide(L)'
;MLEILQGNILYMFYETKNSITLQGDIAVAKSIDKGVTWEQLGIALDEGYHLSHPYVFNYNDELYMIPETSDRGELRLYKAVDFPLKWTLEKVIMKKAFMNSVIINYGGKYWLFGSYYSGFGFFKNVQQEIWYSSSPLGPWKPHKQNPIYNTGKSFGVLRNGGRPFMYNGNLYRVAQDCGKIYGQRVRTFKVEILTEDEYREVEVPLGIEEPKKGNNAWNGARYHHLDVQDLGSGEWIGVMDGDRALLGDSVHRCIVGSTAVSVVLALFVLVGILLGPVNCVLPQCFHATSKRNDAFLKWEDYPNLFSSKMRWFYTRMNMMSSFLRGWVKPSTCMGKSVVVLIFGLGVVLMCTGVKYIYGGNGAEEPYLWKDQYSQFTLLTMTYEARLWNLKMCVKHYSRCPSVKEIVVVWNKGNPPELGDFDSVVPVRIRVEKQNSLNNRFRVDPLITTKAVLELDDDIMMSCDDIERGFRVWREHPNRIVGFYPRLVAGSPLRYRNERFARKRKGYNMILTGAAFIDRIKAFETYWGEEAKEGREIVDKFFNCEDVLLNFLYANSSSSSQAVEYVRPSWVVDMSKFSGVAISGNTQVHENIRSDCIAKFTEIYGSIDNWKWDFDSRKDGWDV
;
A
#
# COMPACT_ATOMS: atom_id res chain seq x y z
N MET A 1 -2.45 -13.15 16.82
CA MET A 1 -1.08 -12.81 17.26
C MET A 1 -1.17 -12.44 18.72
N LEU A 2 -0.20 -12.76 19.55
CA LEU A 2 -0.29 -12.45 20.98
C LEU A 2 1.07 -12.14 21.54
N GLU A 3 1.14 -11.08 22.34
CA GLU A 3 2.36 -10.66 22.98
C GLU A 3 2.51 -11.30 24.37
N ILE A 4 3.73 -11.33 24.88
CA ILE A 4 4.04 -11.40 26.30
C ILE A 4 5.20 -10.46 26.56
N LEU A 5 5.06 -9.61 27.57
CA LEU A 5 6.17 -8.88 28.15
C LEU A 5 6.91 -9.78 29.16
N GLN A 6 8.20 -10.03 28.90
CA GLN A 6 9.12 -10.59 29.90
C GLN A 6 10.27 -9.61 30.14
N GLY A 7 10.27 -8.97 31.31
CA GLY A 7 11.18 -7.87 31.59
C GLY A 7 10.96 -6.73 30.60
N ASN A 8 11.97 -6.39 29.81
CA ASN A 8 11.90 -5.35 28.77
C ASN A 8 11.78 -5.91 27.34
N ILE A 9 11.57 -7.23 27.18
CA ILE A 9 11.48 -7.88 25.87
C ILE A 9 10.03 -8.27 25.60
N LEU A 10 9.55 -7.92 24.42
CA LEU A 10 8.25 -8.34 23.91
C LEU A 10 8.43 -9.59 23.07
N TYR A 11 7.62 -10.62 23.32
CA TYR A 11 7.55 -11.81 22.48
C TYR A 11 6.19 -11.89 21.81
N MET A 12 6.14 -11.97 20.48
CA MET A 12 4.91 -12.11 19.72
C MET A 12 4.79 -13.51 19.15
N PHE A 13 3.77 -14.25 19.60
CA PHE A 13 3.38 -15.54 19.05
C PHE A 13 2.31 -15.34 17.98
N TYR A 14 2.48 -15.96 16.82
CA TYR A 14 1.55 -15.77 15.71
C TYR A 14 1.45 -17.03 14.85
N GLU A 15 0.33 -17.16 14.13
CA GLU A 15 0.15 -18.22 13.15
C GLU A 15 1.00 -17.95 11.92
N THR A 16 1.83 -18.91 11.54
CA THR A 16 2.50 -18.94 10.25
C THR A 16 1.94 -20.09 9.43
N LYS A 17 1.63 -19.82 8.15
CA LYS A 17 0.99 -20.80 7.27
C LYS A 17 1.95 -21.27 6.20
N ASN A 18 2.14 -22.59 6.11
CA ASN A 18 2.91 -23.19 5.04
C ASN A 18 2.21 -22.97 3.69
N SER A 19 2.91 -22.41 2.71
CA SER A 19 2.33 -22.06 1.40
C SER A 19 1.95 -23.28 0.55
N ILE A 20 2.52 -24.45 0.84
CA ILE A 20 2.29 -25.70 0.10
C ILE A 20 1.21 -26.54 0.79
N THR A 21 1.38 -26.83 2.08
CA THR A 21 0.46 -27.71 2.82
C THR A 21 -0.77 -26.99 3.33
N LEU A 22 -0.74 -25.65 3.39
CA LEU A 22 -1.76 -24.80 4.02
C LEU A 22 -1.98 -25.09 5.51
N GLN A 23 -1.07 -25.84 6.15
CA GLN A 23 -1.07 -26.02 7.60
C GLN A 23 -0.58 -24.74 8.29
N GLY A 24 -1.18 -24.42 9.43
CA GLY A 24 -0.79 -23.33 10.31
C GLY A 24 -0.03 -23.87 11.49
N ASP A 25 1.10 -23.26 11.80
CA ASP A 25 1.96 -23.56 12.96
C ASP A 25 2.15 -22.28 13.79
N ILE A 26 2.60 -22.38 15.03
CA ILE A 26 2.82 -21.21 15.89
C ILE A 26 4.29 -20.79 15.82
N ALA A 27 4.56 -19.62 15.24
CA ALA A 27 5.87 -18.98 15.23
C ALA A 27 6.01 -17.94 16.34
N VAL A 28 7.24 -17.53 16.63
CA VAL A 28 7.55 -16.48 17.60
C VAL A 28 8.61 -15.49 17.09
N ALA A 29 8.34 -14.20 17.32
CA ALA A 29 9.28 -13.11 17.14
C ALA A 29 9.53 -12.38 18.47
N LYS A 30 10.66 -11.70 18.61
CA LYS A 30 10.95 -10.83 19.77
C LYS A 30 11.25 -9.40 19.35
N SER A 31 10.91 -8.45 20.22
CA SER A 31 11.27 -7.04 20.09
C SER A 31 11.94 -6.54 21.38
N ILE A 32 13.00 -5.76 21.23
CA ILE A 32 13.78 -5.16 22.33
C ILE A 32 13.66 -3.63 22.37
N ASP A 33 12.87 -3.04 21.48
CA ASP A 33 12.74 -1.60 21.26
C ASP A 33 11.27 -1.14 21.32
N LYS A 34 10.51 -1.72 22.25
CA LYS A 34 9.07 -1.44 22.46
C LYS A 34 8.20 -1.70 21.22
N GLY A 35 8.50 -2.74 20.45
CA GLY A 35 7.68 -3.18 19.33
C GLY A 35 7.98 -2.49 18.00
N VAL A 36 9.07 -1.71 17.92
CA VAL A 36 9.45 -0.98 16.69
C VAL A 36 10.11 -1.92 15.68
N THR A 37 10.95 -2.85 16.13
CA THR A 37 11.58 -3.88 15.30
C THR A 37 11.39 -5.27 15.89
N TRP A 38 11.31 -6.28 15.01
CA TRP A 38 11.00 -7.66 15.37
C TRP A 38 12.01 -8.64 14.77
N GLU A 39 12.67 -9.42 15.62
CA GLU A 39 13.57 -10.52 15.24
C GLU A 39 12.79 -11.84 15.27
N GLN A 40 12.76 -12.54 14.13
CA GLN A 40 12.13 -13.84 14.01
C GLN A 40 12.98 -14.94 14.64
N LEU A 41 12.41 -15.71 15.58
CA LEU A 41 13.15 -16.74 16.32
C LEU A 41 12.90 -18.16 15.78
N GLY A 42 11.74 -18.41 15.17
CA GLY A 42 11.39 -19.71 14.58
C GLY A 42 10.00 -20.21 14.99
N ILE A 43 9.78 -21.51 14.80
CA ILE A 43 8.54 -22.20 15.18
C ILE A 43 8.60 -22.57 16.67
N ALA A 44 7.61 -22.10 17.42
CA ALA A 44 7.44 -22.41 18.85
C ALA A 44 6.61 -23.68 19.08
N LEU A 45 5.62 -23.94 18.22
CA LEU A 45 4.79 -25.14 18.30
C LEU A 45 4.42 -25.63 16.90
N ASP A 46 4.74 -26.89 16.63
CA ASP A 46 4.45 -27.63 15.41
C ASP A 46 3.77 -28.95 15.79
N GLU A 47 2.65 -29.24 15.14
CA GLU A 47 1.82 -30.41 15.39
C GLU A 47 1.34 -30.98 14.04
N GLY A 48 0.92 -32.25 14.01
CA GLY A 48 0.41 -32.86 12.76
C GLY A 48 -0.98 -32.39 12.32
N TYR A 49 -1.38 -31.17 12.67
CA TYR A 49 -2.69 -30.56 12.43
C TYR A 49 -2.59 -29.03 12.54
N HIS A 50 -3.59 -28.32 12.01
CA HIS A 50 -3.59 -26.86 11.97
C HIS A 50 -3.69 -26.25 13.37
N LEU A 51 -2.80 -25.29 13.65
CA LEU A 51 -2.75 -24.47 14.85
C LEU A 51 -2.95 -23.00 14.47
N SER A 52 -3.75 -22.28 15.24
CA SER A 52 -3.95 -20.84 15.08
C SER A 52 -4.21 -20.16 16.42
N HIS A 53 -4.38 -18.83 16.42
CA HIS A 53 -4.79 -18.03 17.60
C HIS A 53 -4.10 -18.44 18.92
N PRO A 54 -2.76 -18.31 19.03
CA PRO A 54 -2.06 -18.66 20.26
C PRO A 54 -2.48 -17.74 21.41
N TYR A 55 -2.90 -18.30 22.55
CA TYR A 55 -3.18 -17.57 23.79
C TYR A 55 -2.21 -17.98 24.90
N VAL A 56 -1.22 -17.14 25.17
CA VAL A 56 -0.15 -17.34 26.13
C VAL A 56 -0.42 -16.52 27.39
N PHE A 57 -0.25 -17.11 28.56
CA PHE A 57 -0.48 -16.45 29.84
C PHE A 57 0.43 -17.02 30.93
N ASN A 58 0.66 -16.23 31.98
CA ASN A 58 1.37 -16.67 33.16
C ASN A 58 0.38 -17.16 34.23
N TYR A 59 0.69 -18.29 34.86
CA TYR A 59 -0.01 -18.79 36.03
C TYR A 59 0.98 -19.48 36.97
N ASN A 60 1.05 -19.03 38.23
CA ASN A 60 1.98 -19.53 39.25
C ASN A 60 3.45 -19.55 38.77
N ASP A 61 3.91 -18.45 38.17
CA ASP A 61 5.28 -18.29 37.63
C ASP A 61 5.64 -19.22 36.46
N GLU A 62 4.66 -19.94 35.92
CA GLU A 62 4.81 -20.80 34.75
C GLU A 62 4.04 -20.24 33.55
N LEU A 63 4.58 -20.46 32.35
CA LEU A 63 4.00 -19.99 31.11
C LEU A 63 3.23 -21.11 30.43
N TYR A 64 2.00 -20.77 30.05
CA TYR A 64 1.09 -21.67 29.37
C TYR A 64 0.61 -21.07 28.05
N MET A 65 0.34 -21.92 27.06
CA MET A 65 -0.21 -21.56 25.76
C MET A 65 -1.46 -22.40 25.46
N ILE A 66 -2.52 -21.74 24.98
CA ILE A 66 -3.74 -22.34 24.45
C ILE A 66 -3.86 -21.91 23.00
N PRO A 67 -3.40 -22.71 22.03
CA PRO A 67 -3.70 -22.48 20.63
C PRO A 67 -5.13 -22.92 20.30
N GLU A 68 -5.68 -22.42 19.22
CA GLU A 68 -6.85 -23.01 18.59
C GLU A 68 -6.48 -24.36 17.97
N THR A 69 -7.17 -25.41 18.43
CA THR A 69 -7.02 -26.80 17.97
C THR A 69 -8.38 -27.37 17.55
N SER A 70 -9.24 -26.53 16.96
CA SER A 70 -10.63 -26.85 16.64
C SER A 70 -10.77 -28.06 15.71
N ASP A 71 -9.83 -28.26 14.79
CA ASP A 71 -9.74 -29.43 13.89
C ASP A 71 -9.60 -30.78 14.64
N ARG A 72 -9.04 -30.77 15.86
CA ARG A 72 -8.93 -31.95 16.72
C ARG A 72 -10.14 -32.18 17.61
N GLY A 73 -11.07 -31.22 17.70
CA GLY A 73 -12.22 -31.31 18.58
C GLY A 73 -11.89 -31.14 20.07
N GLU A 74 -10.71 -30.63 20.41
CA GLU A 74 -10.21 -30.49 21.77
C GLU A 74 -9.69 -29.07 22.01
N LEU A 75 -9.67 -28.63 23.27
CA LEU A 75 -8.96 -27.45 23.73
C LEU A 75 -7.76 -27.91 24.57
N ARG A 76 -6.56 -27.64 24.05
CA ARG A 76 -5.29 -28.14 24.59
C ARG A 76 -4.50 -27.02 25.27
N LEU A 77 -3.87 -27.37 26.40
CA LEU A 77 -3.00 -26.51 27.16
C LEU A 77 -1.57 -27.02 27.07
N TYR A 78 -0.67 -26.17 26.60
CA TYR A 78 0.76 -26.42 26.51
C TYR A 78 1.50 -25.63 27.58
N LYS A 79 2.59 -26.17 28.09
CA LYS A 79 3.47 -25.54 29.07
C LYS A 79 4.85 -25.30 28.46
N ALA A 80 5.44 -24.14 28.72
CA ALA A 80 6.79 -23.84 28.25
C ALA A 80 7.82 -24.69 29.02
N VAL A 81 8.70 -25.37 28.28
CA VAL A 81 9.84 -26.11 28.85
C VAL A 81 11.13 -25.33 28.64
N ASP A 82 11.26 -24.67 27.49
CA ASP A 82 12.41 -23.84 27.11
C ASP A 82 11.87 -22.63 26.35
N PHE A 83 11.52 -21.58 27.09
CA PHE A 83 10.85 -20.40 26.54
C PHE A 83 11.82 -19.59 25.65
N PRO A 84 11.40 -19.10 24.46
CA PRO A 84 10.04 -19.16 23.88
C PRO A 84 9.79 -20.32 22.90
N LEU A 85 10.76 -21.19 22.65
CA LEU A 85 10.76 -22.11 21.49
C LEU A 85 10.29 -23.54 21.76
N LYS A 86 10.30 -24.03 23.01
CA LYS A 86 9.85 -25.41 23.30
C LYS A 86 8.69 -25.44 24.29
N TRP A 87 7.65 -26.12 23.86
CA TRP A 87 6.39 -26.29 24.59
C TRP A 87 6.01 -27.77 24.60
N THR A 88 5.41 -28.24 25.69
CA THR A 88 4.91 -29.61 25.81
C THR A 88 3.44 -29.61 26.19
N LEU A 89 2.67 -30.56 25.65
CA LEU A 89 1.26 -30.73 26.01
C LEU A 89 1.16 -31.09 27.51
N GLU A 90 0.57 -30.20 28.30
CA GLU A 90 0.34 -30.40 29.73
C GLU A 90 -0.99 -31.11 29.96
N LYS A 91 -2.06 -30.62 29.30
CA LYS A 91 -3.42 -31.12 29.56
C LYS A 91 -4.40 -30.82 28.42
N VAL A 92 -5.32 -31.74 28.18
CA VAL A 92 -6.56 -31.44 27.43
C VAL A 92 -7.57 -30.87 28.43
N ILE A 93 -7.79 -29.55 28.39
CA ILE A 93 -8.65 -28.87 29.38
C ILE A 93 -10.14 -29.01 29.04
N MET A 94 -10.49 -29.20 27.76
CA MET A 94 -11.85 -29.52 27.32
C MET A 94 -11.88 -30.39 26.05
N LYS A 95 -12.84 -31.31 25.95
CA LYS A 95 -13.12 -32.10 24.73
C LYS A 95 -14.21 -31.42 23.90
N LYS A 96 -13.91 -30.22 23.40
CA LYS A 96 -14.80 -29.42 22.55
C LYS A 96 -13.98 -28.62 21.53
N ALA A 97 -14.49 -28.52 20.31
CA ALA A 97 -13.88 -27.82 19.18
C ALA A 97 -13.99 -26.28 19.31
N PHE A 98 -13.37 -25.70 20.34
CA PHE A 98 -13.38 -24.24 20.49
C PHE A 98 -12.39 -23.57 19.52
N MET A 99 -12.85 -22.47 18.96
CA MET A 99 -12.11 -21.50 18.16
C MET A 99 -11.84 -20.24 18.99
N ASN A 100 -10.71 -19.58 18.72
CA ASN A 100 -10.34 -18.30 19.31
C ASN A 100 -10.50 -18.26 20.85
N SER A 101 -10.03 -19.28 21.57
CA SER A 101 -10.23 -19.37 23.03
C SER A 101 -9.39 -18.35 23.78
N VAL A 102 -9.95 -17.70 24.80
CA VAL A 102 -9.24 -16.76 25.69
C VAL A 102 -9.64 -16.97 27.15
N ILE A 103 -8.69 -16.76 28.07
CA ILE A 103 -8.92 -16.88 29.53
C ILE A 103 -8.60 -15.57 30.23
N ILE A 104 -9.50 -15.10 31.10
CA ILE A 104 -9.23 -13.96 31.99
C ILE A 104 -9.55 -14.26 33.44
N ASN A 105 -8.72 -13.76 34.35
CA ASN A 105 -9.03 -13.71 35.78
C ASN A 105 -9.83 -12.44 36.08
N TYR A 106 -11.07 -12.61 36.55
CA TYR A 106 -11.96 -11.52 36.92
C TYR A 106 -12.84 -11.92 38.10
N GLY A 107 -12.92 -11.07 39.12
CA GLY A 107 -13.72 -11.35 40.32
C GLY A 107 -13.27 -12.60 41.09
N GLY A 108 -11.98 -12.92 41.08
CA GLY A 108 -11.41 -14.10 41.76
C GLY A 108 -11.70 -15.44 41.09
N LYS A 109 -12.19 -15.44 39.84
CA LYS A 109 -12.44 -16.64 39.04
C LYS A 109 -11.78 -16.51 37.67
N TYR A 110 -11.47 -17.65 37.08
CA TYR A 110 -11.02 -17.74 35.70
C TYR A 110 -12.23 -17.93 34.79
N TRP A 111 -12.30 -17.13 33.74
CA TRP A 111 -13.36 -17.14 32.74
C TRP A 111 -12.76 -17.51 31.38
N LEU A 112 -13.26 -18.58 30.77
CA LEU A 112 -12.90 -19.03 29.43
C LEU A 112 -14.01 -18.62 28.46
N PHE A 113 -13.63 -17.83 27.45
CA PHE A 113 -14.49 -17.49 26.33
C PHE A 113 -14.04 -18.30 25.12
N GLY A 114 -14.98 -18.97 24.46
CA GLY A 114 -14.69 -19.74 23.25
C GLY A 114 -15.83 -19.68 22.26
N SER A 115 -15.50 -19.63 20.97
CA SER A 115 -16.48 -19.73 19.89
C SER A 115 -16.50 -21.15 19.33
N TYR A 116 -17.64 -21.67 18.90
CA TYR A 116 -17.71 -22.97 18.22
C TYR A 116 -18.81 -22.95 17.16
N TYR A 117 -18.73 -23.86 16.19
CA TYR A 117 -19.80 -24.04 15.22
C TYR A 117 -20.91 -24.91 15.79
N SER A 118 -22.14 -24.41 15.80
CA SER A 118 -23.34 -25.18 16.08
C SER A 118 -24.14 -25.44 14.80
N GLY A 119 -24.81 -26.59 14.74
CA GLY A 119 -25.64 -27.01 13.60
C GLY A 119 -25.05 -28.13 12.73
N PHE A 120 -25.88 -28.73 11.89
CA PHE A 120 -25.53 -29.80 10.95
C PHE A 120 -25.65 -29.30 9.50
N GLY A 121 -24.74 -29.72 8.61
CA GLY A 121 -24.78 -29.39 7.18
C GLY A 121 -24.32 -27.95 6.86
N PHE A 122 -24.96 -27.33 5.86
CA PHE A 122 -24.62 -25.99 5.35
C PHE A 122 -25.01 -24.83 6.28
N PHE A 123 -25.76 -25.09 7.34
CA PHE A 123 -26.24 -24.11 8.32
C PHE A 123 -25.40 -24.15 9.60
N LYS A 124 -24.09 -23.89 9.49
CA LYS A 124 -23.21 -23.73 10.65
C LYS A 124 -23.34 -22.30 11.17
N ASN A 125 -23.89 -22.14 12.37
CA ASN A 125 -23.87 -20.88 13.10
C ASN A 125 -22.68 -20.86 14.05
N VAL A 126 -21.98 -19.74 14.15
CA VAL A 126 -20.96 -19.58 15.20
C VAL A 126 -21.67 -19.11 16.46
N GLN A 127 -21.47 -19.83 17.56
CA GLN A 127 -21.97 -19.49 18.88
C GLN A 127 -20.80 -19.23 19.83
N GLN A 128 -20.99 -18.33 20.77
CA GLN A 128 -20.02 -18.03 21.83
C GLN A 128 -20.50 -18.65 23.15
N GLU A 129 -19.57 -19.24 23.89
CA GLU A 129 -19.82 -19.77 25.22
C GLU A 129 -18.83 -19.18 26.21
N ILE A 130 -19.28 -19.10 27.46
CA ILE A 130 -18.51 -18.68 28.62
C ILE A 130 -18.46 -19.85 29.60
N TRP A 131 -17.29 -20.13 30.13
CA TRP A 131 -17.06 -21.15 31.14
C TRP A 131 -16.27 -20.52 32.29
N TYR A 132 -16.45 -21.02 33.51
CA TYR A 132 -15.73 -20.51 34.67
C TYR A 132 -15.09 -21.62 35.49
N SER A 133 -14.01 -21.29 36.19
CA SER A 133 -13.29 -22.19 37.07
C SER A 133 -12.56 -21.42 38.18
N SER A 134 -12.15 -22.14 39.23
CA SER A 134 -11.22 -21.62 40.25
C SER A 134 -9.76 -21.64 39.78
N SER A 135 -9.43 -22.36 38.70
CA SER A 135 -8.09 -22.47 38.13
C SER A 135 -8.16 -22.41 36.59
N PRO A 136 -7.17 -21.81 35.90
CA PRO A 136 -7.11 -21.84 34.44
C PRO A 136 -6.88 -23.25 33.89
N LEU A 137 -6.52 -24.21 34.74
CA LEU A 137 -6.33 -25.63 34.40
C LEU A 137 -7.63 -26.44 34.45
N GLY A 138 -8.75 -25.78 34.80
CA GLY A 138 -10.05 -26.40 35.06
C GLY A 138 -10.13 -27.09 36.43
N PRO A 139 -11.20 -27.86 36.69
CA PRO A 139 -12.29 -28.19 35.76
C PRO A 139 -13.16 -26.97 35.44
N TRP A 140 -13.65 -26.89 34.21
CA TRP A 140 -14.48 -25.79 33.71
C TRP A 140 -15.96 -26.09 33.89
N LYS A 141 -16.72 -25.13 34.42
CA LYS A 141 -18.18 -25.19 34.56
C LYS A 141 -18.85 -24.27 33.53
N PRO A 142 -19.93 -24.69 32.87
CA PRO A 142 -20.61 -23.84 31.89
C PRO A 142 -21.32 -22.68 32.60
N HIS A 143 -21.29 -21.51 31.99
CA HIS A 143 -22.10 -20.37 32.42
C HIS A 143 -23.60 -20.64 32.15
N LYS A 144 -24.49 -20.16 33.03
CA LYS A 144 -25.93 -20.48 32.94
C LYS A 144 -26.62 -19.94 31.69
N GLN A 145 -26.09 -18.85 31.13
CA GLN A 145 -26.63 -18.23 29.91
C GLN A 145 -26.01 -18.77 28.62
N ASN A 146 -25.23 -19.86 28.66
CA ASN A 146 -24.72 -20.47 27.44
C ASN A 146 -25.84 -21.06 26.56
N PRO A 147 -25.79 -20.92 25.23
CA PRO A 147 -24.84 -20.08 24.48
C PRO A 147 -25.18 -18.59 24.59
N ILE A 148 -24.15 -17.75 24.62
CA ILE A 148 -24.30 -16.29 24.73
C ILE A 148 -24.77 -15.72 23.40
N TYR A 149 -25.93 -15.08 23.41
CA TYR A 149 -26.44 -14.30 22.30
C TYR A 149 -26.15 -12.84 22.57
N ASN A 150 -25.24 -12.24 21.80
CA ASN A 150 -24.92 -10.83 21.95
C ASN A 150 -26.17 -9.97 21.71
N THR A 151 -26.36 -8.98 22.58
CA THR A 151 -27.50 -8.05 22.58
C THR A 151 -27.47 -7.14 21.36
N GLY A 152 -28.03 -7.62 20.25
CA GLY A 152 -28.35 -6.83 19.07
C GLY A 152 -28.63 -7.70 17.86
N LYS A 153 -29.88 -7.72 17.39
CA LYS A 153 -30.34 -8.44 16.17
C LYS A 153 -29.65 -7.98 14.85
N SER A 154 -28.68 -7.07 14.93
CA SER A 154 -27.97 -6.44 13.81
C SER A 154 -26.52 -6.95 13.65
N PHE A 155 -25.95 -7.58 14.68
CA PHE A 155 -24.57 -8.03 14.63
C PHE A 155 -24.50 -9.42 13.98
N GLY A 156 -23.63 -9.58 12.99
CA GLY A 156 -23.34 -10.88 12.38
C GLY A 156 -22.54 -11.79 13.33
N VAL A 157 -21.82 -12.76 12.76
CA VAL A 157 -20.99 -13.68 13.54
C VAL A 157 -19.84 -12.94 14.25
N LEU A 158 -19.80 -12.97 15.58
CA LEU A 158 -18.70 -12.43 16.39
C LEU A 158 -17.86 -13.57 16.97
N ARG A 159 -16.53 -13.46 16.85
CA ARG A 159 -15.56 -14.34 17.52
C ARG A 159 -14.69 -13.52 18.47
N ASN A 160 -13.90 -14.17 19.32
CA ASN A 160 -12.89 -13.43 20.08
C ASN A 160 -11.81 -12.92 19.11
N GLY A 161 -11.46 -11.64 19.25
CA GLY A 161 -10.49 -10.93 18.41
C GLY A 161 -9.20 -10.59 19.15
N GLY A 162 -8.85 -11.34 20.18
CA GLY A 162 -7.66 -11.09 21.01
C GLY A 162 -7.95 -11.11 22.51
N ARG A 163 -6.94 -10.73 23.31
CA ARG A 163 -6.98 -10.81 24.77
C ARG A 163 -7.96 -9.80 25.38
N PRO A 164 -8.84 -10.24 26.31
CA PRO A 164 -9.59 -9.31 27.15
C PRO A 164 -8.66 -8.57 28.12
N PHE A 165 -8.87 -7.27 28.34
CA PHE A 165 -7.98 -6.44 29.16
C PHE A 165 -8.77 -5.58 30.15
N MET A 166 -8.10 -5.20 31.24
CA MET A 166 -8.65 -4.33 32.28
C MET A 166 -8.17 -2.90 32.06
N TYR A 167 -9.09 -1.94 31.92
CA TYR A 167 -8.74 -0.53 31.77
C TYR A 167 -9.62 0.33 32.67
N ASN A 168 -9.01 1.21 33.47
CA ASN A 168 -9.70 2.04 34.46
C ASN A 168 -10.70 1.23 35.33
N GLY A 169 -10.29 0.05 35.78
CA GLY A 169 -11.10 -0.85 36.61
C GLY A 169 -12.25 -1.57 35.90
N ASN A 170 -12.41 -1.40 34.58
CA ASN A 170 -13.45 -2.06 33.79
C ASN A 170 -12.85 -3.13 32.89
N LEU A 171 -13.61 -4.21 32.67
CA LEU A 171 -13.24 -5.29 31.75
C LEU A 171 -13.67 -4.96 30.32
N TYR A 172 -12.75 -5.11 29.37
CA TYR A 172 -13.00 -4.96 27.94
C TYR A 172 -12.68 -6.26 27.20
N ARG A 173 -13.57 -6.64 26.28
CA ARG A 173 -13.39 -7.78 25.38
C ARG A 173 -13.26 -7.28 23.95
N VAL A 174 -12.26 -7.81 23.23
CA VAL A 174 -12.11 -7.57 21.79
C VAL A 174 -12.80 -8.71 21.04
N ALA A 175 -13.61 -8.35 20.05
CA ALA A 175 -14.27 -9.29 19.16
C ALA A 175 -13.90 -9.04 17.71
N GLN A 176 -13.82 -10.11 16.93
CA GLN A 176 -13.67 -10.08 15.49
C GLN A 176 -15.06 -10.11 14.84
N ASP A 177 -15.36 -9.12 14.00
CA ASP A 177 -16.57 -9.07 13.17
C ASP A 177 -16.40 -9.94 11.92
N CYS A 178 -17.19 -11.01 11.85
CA CYS A 178 -17.28 -11.90 10.69
C CYS A 178 -18.66 -11.83 10.00
N GLY A 179 -19.42 -10.76 10.18
CA GLY A 179 -20.80 -10.69 9.70
C GLY A 179 -20.95 -10.69 8.19
N LYS A 180 -20.12 -9.92 7.47
CA LYS A 180 -20.11 -9.87 5.99
C LYS A 180 -19.04 -10.75 5.38
N ILE A 181 -17.82 -10.59 5.90
CA ILE A 181 -16.62 -11.31 5.49
C ILE A 181 -15.86 -11.73 6.75
N TYR A 182 -15.17 -12.86 6.69
CA TYR A 182 -14.32 -13.30 7.80
C TYR A 182 -13.25 -12.24 8.11
N GLY A 183 -13.21 -11.80 9.36
CA GLY A 183 -12.18 -10.88 9.86
C GLY A 183 -12.30 -9.47 9.31
N GLN A 184 -13.52 -8.96 9.13
CA GLN A 184 -13.71 -7.63 8.56
C GLN A 184 -13.03 -6.53 9.38
N ARG A 185 -13.24 -6.54 10.70
CA ARG A 185 -12.71 -5.56 11.65
C ARG A 185 -12.74 -6.09 13.07
N VAL A 186 -12.03 -5.42 13.98
CA VAL A 186 -12.21 -5.58 15.41
C VAL A 186 -13.35 -4.70 15.93
N ARG A 187 -14.01 -5.16 16.98
CA ARG A 187 -14.99 -4.44 17.78
C ARG A 187 -14.63 -4.58 19.25
N THR A 188 -14.93 -3.56 20.04
CA THR A 188 -14.61 -3.56 21.47
C THR A 188 -15.89 -3.50 22.28
N PHE A 189 -15.95 -4.32 23.32
CA PHE A 189 -17.11 -4.42 24.20
C PHE A 189 -16.67 -4.19 25.64
N LYS A 190 -17.32 -3.25 26.33
CA LYS A 190 -17.20 -3.12 27.78
C LYS A 190 -18.10 -4.18 28.42
N VAL A 191 -17.53 -5.06 29.23
CA VAL A 191 -18.27 -6.06 30.00
C VAL A 191 -18.83 -5.37 31.25
N GLU A 192 -20.14 -5.21 31.32
CA GLU A 192 -20.83 -4.57 32.44
C GLU A 192 -21.11 -5.56 33.57
N ILE A 193 -21.48 -6.80 33.22
CA ILE A 193 -21.81 -7.85 34.18
C ILE A 193 -21.11 -9.14 33.73
N LEU A 194 -20.37 -9.75 34.64
CA LEU A 194 -19.78 -11.07 34.48
C LEU A 194 -19.85 -11.80 35.83
N THR A 195 -20.87 -12.65 35.97
CA THR A 195 -21.13 -13.48 37.15
C THR A 195 -21.38 -14.92 36.71
N GLU A 196 -21.68 -15.86 37.61
CA GLU A 196 -22.01 -17.24 37.20
C GLU A 196 -23.39 -17.36 36.53
N ASP A 197 -24.24 -16.37 36.76
CA ASP A 197 -25.66 -16.36 36.42
C ASP A 197 -26.01 -15.38 35.29
N GLU A 198 -25.26 -14.29 35.17
CA GLU A 198 -25.53 -13.20 34.25
C GLU A 198 -24.24 -12.69 33.58
N TYR A 199 -24.32 -12.49 32.26
CA TYR A 199 -23.34 -11.86 31.40
C TYR A 199 -23.98 -10.74 30.59
N ARG A 200 -23.36 -9.56 30.59
CA ARG A 200 -23.79 -8.42 29.76
C ARG A 200 -22.60 -7.61 29.30
N GLU A 201 -22.59 -7.27 28.01
CA GLU A 201 -21.58 -6.41 27.40
C GLU A 201 -22.23 -5.34 26.52
N VAL A 202 -21.57 -4.19 26.38
CA VAL A 202 -22.00 -3.07 25.53
C VAL A 202 -20.86 -2.68 24.59
N GLU A 203 -21.17 -2.49 23.30
CA GLU A 203 -20.19 -2.05 22.32
C GLU A 203 -19.72 -0.62 22.64
N VAL A 204 -18.41 -0.42 22.59
CA VAL A 204 -17.76 0.87 22.83
C VAL A 204 -16.74 1.15 21.73
N PRO A 205 -16.52 2.43 21.35
CA PRO A 205 -15.50 2.77 20.38
C PRO A 205 -14.10 2.47 20.94
N LEU A 206 -13.27 1.78 20.15
CA LEU A 206 -11.86 1.52 20.47
C LEU A 206 -10.98 2.78 20.35
N GLY A 207 -11.44 3.78 19.58
CA GLY A 207 -10.66 4.99 19.30
C GLY A 207 -9.65 4.86 18.16
N ILE A 208 -9.61 3.73 17.46
CA ILE A 208 -8.86 3.57 16.21
C ILE A 208 -9.73 4.05 15.05
N GLU A 209 -9.28 5.08 14.34
CA GLU A 209 -9.95 5.56 13.13
C GLU A 209 -9.79 4.56 11.98
N GLU A 210 -10.87 4.28 11.26
CA GLU A 210 -10.79 3.44 10.06
C GLU A 210 -9.95 4.15 8.98
N PRO A 211 -9.00 3.43 8.33
CA PRO A 211 -8.15 4.03 7.33
C PRO A 211 -8.95 4.48 6.12
N LYS A 212 -8.96 5.79 5.84
CA LYS A 212 -9.63 6.35 4.65
C LYS A 212 -8.91 6.02 3.34
N LYS A 213 -7.67 5.53 3.42
CA LYS A 213 -6.85 5.13 2.26
C LYS A 213 -7.25 3.78 1.64
N GLY A 214 -8.21 3.06 2.23
CA GLY A 214 -8.58 1.72 1.77
C GLY A 214 -7.36 0.81 1.70
N ASN A 215 -7.21 0.04 0.62
CA ASN A 215 -6.11 -0.92 0.42
C ASN A 215 -4.70 -0.32 0.46
N ASN A 216 -4.53 1.01 0.41
CA ASN A 216 -3.21 1.65 0.56
C ASN A 216 -2.81 1.84 2.04
N ALA A 217 -3.69 1.51 2.99
CA ALA A 217 -3.35 1.39 4.40
C ALA A 217 -3.09 -0.09 4.77
N TRP A 218 -2.21 -0.33 5.72
CA TRP A 218 -1.83 -1.67 6.20
C TRP A 218 -3.04 -2.49 6.72
N ASN A 219 -4.02 -1.84 7.33
CA ASN A 219 -5.28 -2.42 7.81
C ASN A 219 -6.49 -2.04 6.91
N GLY A 220 -6.23 -1.77 5.62
CA GLY A 220 -7.21 -1.23 4.69
C GLY A 220 -8.38 -2.16 4.33
N ALA A 221 -8.12 -3.46 4.25
CA ALA A 221 -9.13 -4.45 3.87
C ALA A 221 -9.72 -5.17 5.09
N ARG A 222 -8.85 -5.60 6.01
CA ARG A 222 -9.22 -6.37 7.21
C ARG A 222 -8.24 -6.09 8.35
N TYR A 223 -8.72 -6.21 9.58
CA TYR A 223 -7.94 -6.21 10.81
C TYR A 223 -8.82 -6.85 11.87
N HIS A 224 -8.44 -7.99 12.41
CA HIS A 224 -9.36 -8.83 13.16
C HIS A 224 -8.81 -9.39 14.46
N HIS A 225 -7.56 -9.10 14.75
CA HIS A 225 -6.91 -9.46 15.98
C HIS A 225 -6.22 -8.25 16.60
N LEU A 226 -6.46 -8.02 17.89
CA LEU A 226 -5.79 -7.01 18.69
C LEU A 226 -5.44 -7.60 20.05
N ASP A 227 -4.15 -7.64 20.37
CA ASP A 227 -3.66 -7.92 21.72
C ASP A 227 -3.19 -6.61 22.36
N VAL A 228 -3.54 -6.40 23.63
CA VAL A 228 -3.26 -5.17 24.36
C VAL A 228 -2.64 -5.53 25.71
N GLN A 229 -1.52 -4.88 26.05
CA GLN A 229 -0.80 -5.11 27.31
C GLN A 229 -0.46 -3.81 28.02
N ASP A 230 -0.59 -3.86 29.34
CA ASP A 230 -0.10 -2.84 30.25
C ASP A 230 1.39 -3.06 30.52
N LEU A 231 2.21 -2.03 30.30
CA LEU A 231 3.65 -2.07 30.54
C LEU A 231 4.01 -1.78 32.01
N GLY A 232 3.02 -1.57 32.88
CA GLY A 232 3.19 -1.34 34.32
C GLY A 232 3.64 0.08 34.70
N SER A 233 4.10 0.87 33.73
CA SER A 233 4.46 2.30 33.89
C SER A 233 3.27 3.25 33.67
N GLY A 234 2.07 2.72 33.41
CA GLY A 234 0.93 3.46 32.87
C GLY A 234 0.96 3.61 31.34
N GLU A 235 2.02 3.15 30.68
CA GLU A 235 2.08 2.99 29.23
C GLU A 235 1.39 1.69 28.80
N TRP A 236 0.73 1.72 27.65
CA TRP A 236 0.09 0.56 27.03
C TRP A 236 0.72 0.27 25.67
N ILE A 237 0.83 -1.01 25.33
CA ILE A 237 1.15 -1.44 23.97
C ILE A 237 -0.03 -2.23 23.40
N GLY A 238 -0.28 -2.04 22.11
CA GLY A 238 -1.28 -2.79 21.36
C GLY A 238 -0.71 -3.27 20.05
N VAL A 239 -0.86 -4.56 19.77
CA VAL A 239 -0.47 -5.17 18.49
C VAL A 239 -1.68 -5.70 17.78
N MET A 240 -1.75 -5.34 16.50
CA MET A 240 -2.90 -5.57 15.67
C MET A 240 -2.47 -6.15 14.32
N ASP A 241 -3.26 -7.10 13.81
CA ASP A 241 -3.09 -7.59 12.45
C ASP A 241 -3.77 -6.67 11.43
N GLY A 242 -3.39 -6.82 10.17
CA GLY A 242 -3.99 -6.04 9.09
C GLY A 242 -3.64 -6.60 7.73
N ASP A 243 -4.64 -6.65 6.85
CA ASP A 243 -4.47 -7.01 5.45
C ASP A 243 -4.86 -5.83 4.56
N ARG A 244 -4.14 -5.70 3.45
CA ARG A 244 -4.43 -4.75 2.36
C ARG A 244 -5.30 -5.35 1.25
N ALA A 245 -5.38 -6.68 1.19
CA ALA A 245 -6.08 -7.40 0.14
C ALA A 245 -6.83 -8.60 0.72
N LEU A 246 -7.93 -8.98 0.06
CA LEU A 246 -8.68 -10.17 0.45
C LEU A 246 -7.94 -11.44 0.01
N LEU A 247 -8.16 -12.54 0.74
CA LEU A 247 -7.68 -13.87 0.34
C LEU A 247 -8.12 -14.19 -1.09
N GLY A 248 -7.16 -14.48 -1.97
CA GLY A 248 -7.39 -14.79 -3.38
C GLY A 248 -7.44 -13.58 -4.32
N ASP A 249 -7.23 -12.34 -3.83
CA ASP A 249 -7.22 -11.14 -4.66
C ASP A 249 -6.16 -11.22 -5.77
N SER A 250 -4.95 -11.72 -5.47
CA SER A 250 -3.90 -11.94 -6.47
C SER A 250 -4.33 -12.89 -7.59
N VAL A 251 -4.98 -13.98 -7.25
CA VAL A 251 -5.52 -14.96 -8.21
C VAL A 251 -6.65 -14.33 -9.02
N HIS A 252 -7.56 -13.62 -8.37
CA HIS A 252 -8.67 -12.93 -9.04
C HIS A 252 -8.16 -11.88 -10.03
N ARG A 253 -7.21 -11.03 -9.61
CA ARG A 253 -6.56 -10.03 -10.47
C ARG A 253 -5.87 -10.68 -11.66
N CYS A 254 -5.13 -11.77 -11.44
CA CYS A 254 -4.49 -12.52 -12.51
C CYS A 254 -5.52 -13.08 -13.51
N ILE A 255 -6.63 -13.67 -13.02
CA ILE A 255 -7.70 -14.19 -13.87
C ILE A 255 -8.36 -13.08 -14.68
N VAL A 256 -8.79 -11.99 -14.03
CA VAL A 256 -9.45 -10.86 -14.69
C VAL A 256 -8.52 -10.20 -15.70
N GLY A 257 -7.27 -9.96 -15.31
CA GLY A 257 -6.24 -9.38 -16.15
C GLY A 257 -5.93 -10.24 -17.38
N SER A 258 -5.69 -11.53 -17.19
CA SER A 258 -5.44 -12.49 -18.27
C SER A 258 -6.64 -12.63 -19.21
N THR A 259 -7.85 -12.60 -18.66
CA THR A 259 -9.09 -12.61 -19.45
C THR A 259 -9.19 -11.36 -20.31
N ALA A 260 -8.93 -10.18 -19.75
CA ALA A 260 -8.97 -8.92 -20.49
C ALA A 260 -7.95 -8.91 -21.64
N VAL A 261 -6.70 -9.35 -21.40
CA VAL A 261 -5.67 -9.46 -22.45
C VAL A 261 -6.10 -10.47 -23.54
N SER A 262 -6.68 -11.60 -23.14
CA SER A 262 -7.20 -12.60 -24.09
C SER A 262 -8.30 -12.03 -24.99
N VAL A 263 -9.20 -11.21 -24.43
CA VAL A 263 -10.26 -10.54 -25.21
C VAL A 263 -9.65 -9.49 -26.16
N VAL A 264 -8.63 -8.74 -25.74
CA VAL A 264 -7.92 -7.78 -26.62
C VAL A 264 -7.29 -8.51 -27.81
N LEU A 265 -6.64 -9.66 -27.59
CA LEU A 265 -6.08 -10.48 -28.67
C LEU A 265 -7.18 -10.93 -29.65
N ALA A 266 -8.34 -11.35 -29.15
CA ALA A 266 -9.48 -11.73 -29.99
C ALA A 266 -10.02 -10.53 -30.80
N LEU A 267 -10.12 -9.34 -30.21
CA LEU A 267 -10.53 -8.12 -30.90
C LEU A 267 -9.52 -7.70 -31.98
N PHE A 268 -8.22 -7.86 -31.73
CA PHE A 268 -7.19 -7.57 -32.71
C PHE A 268 -7.28 -8.50 -33.93
N VAL A 269 -7.50 -9.80 -33.69
CA VAL A 269 -7.76 -10.78 -34.76
C VAL A 269 -9.04 -10.41 -35.52
N LEU A 270 -10.12 -10.03 -34.82
CA LEU A 270 -11.38 -9.61 -35.44
C LEU A 270 -11.18 -8.39 -36.36
N VAL A 271 -10.46 -7.36 -35.90
CA VAL A 271 -10.13 -6.17 -36.73
C VAL A 271 -9.30 -6.58 -37.94
N GLY A 272 -8.32 -7.48 -37.77
CA GLY A 272 -7.55 -8.03 -38.88
C GLY A 272 -8.40 -8.75 -39.92
N ILE A 273 -9.45 -9.47 -39.50
CA ILE A 273 -10.40 -10.14 -40.40
C ILE A 273 -11.28 -9.12 -41.15
N LEU A 274 -11.76 -8.10 -40.43
CA LEU A 274 -12.61 -7.04 -40.98
C LEU A 274 -11.87 -6.14 -41.99
N LEU A 275 -10.60 -5.80 -41.71
CA LEU A 275 -9.79 -4.93 -42.56
C LEU A 275 -9.13 -5.66 -43.74
N GLY A 276 -9.10 -6.99 -43.72
CA GLY A 276 -8.53 -7.79 -44.79
C GLY A 276 -7.12 -8.41 -44.62
N PRO A 277 -6.22 -7.96 -43.71
CA PRO A 277 -4.87 -8.52 -43.63
C PRO A 277 -4.81 -9.89 -42.93
N VAL A 278 -5.81 -10.25 -42.12
CA VAL A 278 -5.92 -11.58 -41.51
C VAL A 278 -6.95 -12.37 -42.30
N ASN A 279 -6.49 -13.28 -43.15
CA ASN A 279 -7.34 -14.34 -43.66
C ASN A 279 -7.20 -15.51 -42.68
N CYS A 280 -8.30 -15.92 -42.03
CA CYS A 280 -8.33 -17.22 -41.38
C CYS A 280 -8.21 -18.30 -42.48
N VAL A 281 -6.99 -18.64 -42.87
CA VAL A 281 -6.70 -19.78 -43.74
C VAL A 281 -6.00 -20.80 -42.87
N LEU A 282 -6.79 -21.56 -42.12
CA LEU A 282 -6.29 -22.82 -41.57
C LEU A 282 -6.11 -23.77 -42.77
N PRO A 283 -4.91 -24.35 -42.98
CA PRO A 283 -4.65 -25.16 -44.16
C PRO A 283 -5.64 -26.33 -44.21
N GLN A 284 -6.37 -26.45 -45.32
CA GLN A 284 -7.01 -27.73 -45.64
C GLN A 284 -5.86 -28.72 -45.87
N CYS A 285 -5.72 -29.72 -45.00
CA CYS A 285 -4.64 -30.72 -45.09
C CYS A 285 -4.42 -31.20 -46.53
N PHE A 286 -3.16 -31.09 -46.97
CA PHE A 286 -2.52 -31.59 -48.18
C PHE A 286 -3.42 -32.40 -49.13
N HIS A 287 -3.77 -31.80 -50.28
CA HIS A 287 -4.16 -32.56 -51.47
C HIS A 287 -2.91 -33.19 -52.09
N ALA A 288 -2.71 -34.49 -51.88
CA ALA A 288 -1.78 -35.28 -52.67
C ALA A 288 -2.31 -35.35 -54.12
N THR A 289 -1.71 -34.59 -55.02
CA THR A 289 -1.89 -34.74 -56.47
C THR A 289 -1.18 -35.99 -56.94
N SER A 290 -1.86 -37.14 -56.85
CA SER A 290 -1.37 -38.42 -57.37
C SER A 290 -1.86 -38.65 -58.80
N LYS A 291 -0.96 -38.52 -59.77
CA LYS A 291 -1.06 -39.19 -61.07
C LYS A 291 -1.08 -40.71 -60.84
N ARG A 292 -1.98 -41.42 -61.54
CA ARG A 292 -2.06 -42.89 -61.61
C ARG A 292 -0.66 -43.52 -61.71
N ASN A 293 -0.33 -44.36 -60.73
CA ASN A 293 0.20 -45.71 -60.95
C ASN A 293 0.09 -46.52 -59.65
N ASP A 294 -0.18 -47.81 -59.84
CA ASP A 294 -0.49 -48.81 -58.84
C ASP A 294 0.59 -49.01 -57.78
N ALA A 295 0.13 -49.59 -56.66
CA ALA A 295 0.87 -50.15 -55.54
C ALA A 295 1.27 -49.17 -54.43
N PHE A 296 0.28 -48.65 -53.68
CA PHE A 296 0.35 -48.52 -52.22
C PHE A 296 -1.07 -48.34 -51.63
N LEU A 297 -2.01 -49.18 -52.05
CA LEU A 297 -3.29 -49.38 -51.35
C LEU A 297 -3.03 -50.28 -50.14
N LYS A 298 -2.65 -49.69 -49.00
CA LYS A 298 -2.79 -50.29 -47.67
C LYS A 298 -2.52 -49.29 -46.53
N TRP A 299 -3.17 -48.14 -46.58
CA TRP A 299 -3.44 -47.35 -45.36
C TRP A 299 -4.68 -46.46 -45.49
N GLU A 300 -5.70 -46.92 -46.21
CA GLU A 300 -7.04 -46.33 -46.17
C GLU A 300 -7.97 -47.36 -45.51
N ASP A 301 -7.96 -47.43 -44.18
CA ASP A 301 -8.99 -48.15 -43.41
C ASP A 301 -9.00 -47.73 -41.92
N TYR A 302 -9.03 -46.42 -41.66
CA TYR A 302 -9.53 -45.89 -40.39
C TYR A 302 -10.42 -44.66 -40.65
N PRO A 303 -11.71 -44.70 -40.28
CA PRO A 303 -12.61 -43.56 -40.45
C PRO A 303 -12.24 -42.50 -39.41
N ASN A 304 -11.43 -41.52 -39.80
CA ASN A 304 -11.11 -40.37 -38.96
C ASN A 304 -12.34 -39.46 -38.82
N LEU A 305 -13.28 -39.84 -37.94
CA LEU A 305 -14.42 -39.04 -37.48
C LEU A 305 -13.97 -37.69 -36.90
N PHE A 306 -12.72 -37.63 -36.42
CA PHE A 306 -12.07 -36.42 -35.93
C PHE A 306 -11.74 -35.43 -37.06
N SER A 307 -11.41 -35.92 -38.27
CA SER A 307 -11.03 -35.05 -39.40
C SER A 307 -12.23 -34.41 -40.08
N SER A 308 -13.40 -35.08 -40.13
CA SER A 308 -14.60 -34.52 -40.78
C SER A 308 -15.27 -33.44 -39.93
N LYS A 309 -15.35 -33.63 -38.60
CA LYS A 309 -15.81 -32.58 -37.68
C LYS A 309 -14.89 -31.37 -37.67
N MET A 310 -13.57 -31.59 -37.68
CA MET A 310 -12.58 -30.50 -37.81
C MET A 310 -12.71 -29.79 -39.16
N ARG A 311 -12.81 -30.53 -40.28
CA ARG A 311 -12.97 -29.95 -41.62
C ARG A 311 -14.25 -29.12 -41.74
N TRP A 312 -15.37 -29.59 -41.20
CA TRP A 312 -16.63 -28.83 -41.16
C TRP A 312 -16.53 -27.57 -40.28
N PHE A 313 -15.84 -27.67 -39.14
CA PHE A 313 -15.58 -26.54 -38.26
C PHE A 313 -14.70 -25.48 -38.96
N TYR A 314 -13.64 -25.89 -39.67
CA TYR A 314 -12.78 -25.00 -40.45
C TYR A 314 -13.53 -24.32 -41.61
N THR A 315 -14.38 -25.04 -42.34
CA THR A 315 -15.18 -24.45 -43.43
C THR A 315 -16.19 -23.43 -42.89
N ARG A 316 -16.83 -23.71 -41.75
CA ARG A 316 -17.72 -22.75 -41.06
C ARG A 316 -17.00 -21.49 -40.61
N MET A 317 -15.80 -21.63 -40.04
CA MET A 317 -14.95 -20.51 -39.64
C MET A 317 -14.57 -19.63 -40.85
N ASN A 318 -14.21 -20.24 -41.98
CA ASN A 318 -13.86 -19.50 -43.20
C ASN A 318 -15.08 -18.76 -43.79
N MET A 319 -16.28 -19.37 -43.80
CA MET A 319 -17.51 -18.68 -44.21
C MET A 319 -17.90 -17.54 -43.27
N MET A 320 -17.68 -17.69 -41.96
CA MET A 320 -17.98 -16.63 -41.00
C MET A 320 -17.08 -15.40 -41.20
N SER A 321 -15.82 -15.61 -41.60
CA SER A 321 -14.89 -14.51 -41.90
C SER A 321 -15.30 -13.67 -43.12
N SER A 322 -15.83 -14.32 -44.18
CA SER A 322 -16.32 -13.60 -45.36
C SER A 322 -17.65 -12.90 -45.10
N PHE A 323 -18.52 -13.49 -44.27
CA PHE A 323 -19.77 -12.87 -43.82
C PHE A 323 -19.52 -11.60 -42.99
N LEU A 324 -18.61 -11.67 -42.00
CA LEU A 324 -18.22 -10.51 -41.17
C LEU A 324 -17.62 -9.37 -42.01
N ARG A 325 -16.80 -9.70 -43.01
CA ARG A 325 -16.23 -8.72 -43.97
C ARG A 325 -17.30 -8.05 -44.84
N GLY A 326 -18.43 -8.71 -45.09
CA GLY A 326 -19.57 -8.13 -45.80
C GLY A 326 -20.41 -7.17 -44.95
N TRP A 327 -20.41 -7.35 -43.63
CA TRP A 327 -21.24 -6.60 -42.69
C TRP A 327 -20.66 -5.23 -42.32
N VAL A 328 -19.34 -5.11 -42.26
CA VAL A 328 -18.63 -3.88 -41.89
C VAL A 328 -17.72 -3.45 -43.02
N LYS A 329 -18.18 -2.53 -43.88
CA LYS A 329 -17.33 -1.93 -44.93
C LYS A 329 -16.54 -0.75 -44.36
N PRO A 330 -15.19 -0.80 -44.26
CA PRO A 330 -14.40 0.28 -43.67
C PRO A 330 -14.47 1.60 -44.45
N SER A 331 -14.96 1.57 -45.69
CA SER A 331 -15.20 2.74 -46.52
C SER A 331 -16.46 3.53 -46.14
N THR A 332 -17.41 2.93 -45.41
CA THR A 332 -18.64 3.62 -44.98
C THR A 332 -18.46 4.28 -43.61
N CYS A 333 -19.21 5.36 -43.36
CA CYS A 333 -19.20 6.04 -42.07
C CYS A 333 -19.53 5.08 -40.91
N MET A 334 -20.55 4.24 -41.10
CA MET A 334 -20.94 3.21 -40.12
C MET A 334 -19.83 2.18 -39.87
N GLY A 335 -19.14 1.72 -40.92
CA GLY A 335 -18.03 0.78 -40.76
C GLY A 335 -16.82 1.38 -40.06
N LYS A 336 -16.49 2.66 -40.35
CA LYS A 336 -15.46 3.41 -39.62
C LYS A 336 -15.82 3.54 -38.14
N SER A 337 -17.08 3.88 -37.82
CA SER A 337 -17.54 3.98 -36.43
C SER A 337 -17.43 2.65 -35.68
N VAL A 338 -17.76 1.52 -36.31
CA VAL A 338 -17.62 0.19 -35.70
C VAL A 338 -16.15 -0.14 -35.41
N VAL A 339 -15.24 0.12 -36.35
CA VAL A 339 -13.80 -0.11 -36.14
C VAL A 339 -13.25 0.78 -35.03
N VAL A 340 -13.67 2.06 -34.97
CA VAL A 340 -13.28 2.99 -33.90
C VAL A 340 -13.80 2.54 -32.53
N LEU A 341 -15.03 2.04 -32.45
CA LEU A 341 -15.59 1.49 -31.21
C LEU A 341 -14.85 0.24 -30.75
N ILE A 342 -14.53 -0.69 -31.67
CA ILE A 342 -13.75 -1.90 -31.34
C ILE A 342 -12.35 -1.52 -30.85
N PHE A 343 -11.70 -0.56 -31.51
CA PHE A 343 -10.39 -0.05 -31.08
C PHE A 343 -10.48 0.61 -29.71
N GLY A 344 -11.48 1.48 -29.49
CA GLY A 344 -11.71 2.12 -28.18
C GLY A 344 -11.94 1.09 -27.07
N LEU A 345 -12.76 0.07 -27.33
CA LEU A 345 -12.97 -1.04 -26.40
C LEU A 345 -11.68 -1.83 -26.14
N GLY A 346 -10.90 -2.10 -27.19
CA GLY A 346 -9.59 -2.76 -27.08
C GLY A 346 -8.61 -1.98 -26.22
N VAL A 347 -8.55 -0.66 -26.38
CA VAL A 347 -7.74 0.23 -25.52
C VAL A 347 -8.22 0.16 -24.07
N VAL A 348 -9.54 0.26 -23.82
CA VAL A 348 -10.10 0.17 -22.46
C VAL A 348 -9.79 -1.19 -21.81
N LEU A 349 -9.98 -2.29 -22.54
CA LEU A 349 -9.69 -3.63 -22.06
C LEU A 349 -8.20 -3.87 -21.87
N MET A 350 -7.33 -3.33 -22.72
CA MET A 350 -5.88 -3.42 -22.54
C MET A 350 -5.43 -2.63 -21.32
N CYS A 351 -5.92 -1.40 -21.15
CA CYS A 351 -5.69 -0.60 -19.95
C CYS A 351 -6.19 -1.34 -18.70
N THR A 352 -7.34 -1.99 -18.77
CA THR A 352 -7.90 -2.80 -17.68
C THR A 352 -7.02 -4.04 -17.42
N GLY A 353 -6.62 -4.78 -18.45
CA GLY A 353 -5.77 -5.96 -18.34
C GLY A 353 -4.41 -5.64 -17.76
N VAL A 354 -3.75 -4.60 -18.28
CA VAL A 354 -2.50 -4.08 -17.72
C VAL A 354 -2.71 -3.62 -16.28
N LYS A 355 -3.82 -2.96 -15.96
CA LYS A 355 -4.12 -2.56 -14.58
C LYS A 355 -4.26 -3.78 -13.65
N TYR A 356 -4.99 -4.82 -14.03
CA TYR A 356 -5.16 -5.99 -13.16
C TYR A 356 -3.93 -6.90 -13.09
N ILE A 357 -3.08 -6.94 -14.13
CA ILE A 357 -1.85 -7.74 -14.15
C ILE A 357 -0.67 -7.00 -13.49
N TYR A 358 -0.50 -5.72 -13.84
CA TYR A 358 0.67 -4.91 -13.48
C TYR A 358 0.29 -3.66 -12.65
N GLY A 359 -0.92 -3.13 -12.82
CA GLY A 359 -1.35 -1.88 -12.22
C GLY A 359 -2.04 -2.04 -10.86
N GLY A 360 -1.25 -2.39 -9.85
CA GLY A 360 -1.39 -1.70 -8.57
C GLY A 360 -0.80 -0.29 -8.75
N ASN A 361 -1.54 0.64 -9.36
CA ASN A 361 -1.00 1.99 -9.57
C ASN A 361 -0.92 2.71 -8.21
N GLY A 362 0.31 2.77 -7.70
CA GLY A 362 0.75 3.70 -6.68
C GLY A 362 1.08 3.06 -5.34
N ALA A 363 2.07 2.16 -5.32
CA ALA A 363 2.62 1.50 -4.13
C ALA A 363 1.54 1.03 -3.16
N GLU A 364 0.97 -0.16 -3.33
CA GLU A 364 0.07 -0.73 -2.31
C GLU A 364 0.80 -0.89 -0.95
N GLU A 365 2.13 -0.91 -0.99
CA GLU A 365 3.01 -0.98 0.17
C GLU A 365 4.04 0.16 0.15
N PRO A 366 4.18 0.95 1.23
CA PRO A 366 5.31 1.86 1.38
C PRO A 366 6.63 1.09 1.38
N TYR A 367 7.70 1.66 0.81
CA TYR A 367 9.00 1.01 0.85
C TYR A 367 9.56 0.96 2.28
N LEU A 368 9.86 -0.25 2.73
CA LEU A 368 10.55 -0.50 3.99
C LEU A 368 11.99 0.01 3.92
N TRP A 369 12.48 0.62 5.00
CA TRP A 369 13.90 0.95 5.16
C TRP A 369 14.31 0.65 6.59
N LYS A 370 15.32 -0.23 6.73
CA LYS A 370 15.76 -0.78 8.02
C LYS A 370 14.59 -1.29 8.87
N ASP A 371 13.71 -2.08 8.25
CA ASP A 371 12.54 -2.69 8.88
C ASP A 371 11.50 -1.71 9.46
N GLN A 372 11.54 -0.45 9.03
CA GLN A 372 10.64 0.59 9.50
C GLN A 372 9.89 1.27 8.36
N TYR A 373 8.59 1.48 8.57
CA TYR A 373 7.78 2.40 7.79
C TYR A 373 7.90 3.83 8.34
N SER A 374 7.66 4.82 7.49
CA SER A 374 7.66 6.22 7.90
C SER A 374 6.67 7.00 7.05
N GLN A 375 6.44 8.27 7.41
CA GLN A 375 5.51 9.14 6.71
C GLN A 375 6.13 10.51 6.46
N PHE A 376 5.60 11.24 5.49
CA PHE A 376 6.04 12.57 5.10
C PHE A 376 4.85 13.51 4.88
N THR A 377 5.12 14.81 4.92
CA THR A 377 4.13 15.84 4.58
C THR A 377 4.31 16.26 3.12
N LEU A 378 3.22 16.28 2.35
CA LEU A 378 3.22 16.90 1.03
C LEU A 378 2.98 18.40 1.19
N LEU A 379 3.87 19.22 0.64
CA LEU A 379 3.70 20.67 0.58
C LEU A 379 3.59 21.08 -0.88
N THR A 380 2.49 21.76 -1.22
CA THR A 380 2.25 22.26 -2.57
C THR A 380 1.85 23.72 -2.52
N MET A 381 2.47 24.55 -3.35
CA MET A 381 2.19 25.98 -3.43
C MET A 381 1.35 26.27 -4.68
N THR A 382 0.31 27.07 -4.52
CA THR A 382 -0.68 27.31 -5.57
C THR A 382 -1.41 28.65 -5.38
N TYR A 383 -2.31 28.96 -6.30
CA TYR A 383 -3.13 30.18 -6.31
C TYR A 383 -4.42 29.94 -7.10
N GLU A 384 -5.36 30.88 -7.01
CA GLU A 384 -6.75 30.73 -7.50
C GLU A 384 -6.90 30.17 -8.92
N ALA A 385 -6.07 30.61 -9.88
CA ALA A 385 -6.19 30.17 -11.27
C ALA A 385 -5.83 28.69 -11.49
N ARG A 386 -5.18 28.03 -10.51
CA ARG A 386 -4.76 26.62 -10.57
C ARG A 386 -5.56 25.72 -9.63
N LEU A 387 -6.69 26.19 -9.09
CA LEU A 387 -7.54 25.42 -8.18
C LEU A 387 -7.94 24.04 -8.73
N TRP A 388 -8.18 23.92 -10.04
CA TRP A 388 -8.51 22.64 -10.65
C TRP A 388 -7.34 21.64 -10.60
N ASN A 389 -6.12 22.08 -10.89
CA ASN A 389 -4.91 21.26 -10.76
C ASN A 389 -4.72 20.82 -9.30
N LEU A 390 -4.89 21.76 -8.36
CA LEU A 390 -4.81 21.48 -6.93
C LEU A 390 -5.82 20.40 -6.49
N LYS A 391 -7.08 20.47 -6.95
CA LYS A 391 -8.09 19.45 -6.62
C LYS A 391 -7.66 18.05 -7.10
N MET A 392 -7.05 17.95 -8.28
CA MET A 392 -6.49 16.68 -8.77
C MET A 392 -5.28 16.20 -7.98
N CYS A 393 -4.34 17.12 -7.69
CA CYS A 393 -3.15 16.86 -6.88
C CYS A 393 -3.54 16.32 -5.50
N VAL A 394 -4.41 17.02 -4.78
CA VAL A 394 -4.90 16.59 -3.45
C VAL A 394 -5.60 15.24 -3.52
N LYS A 395 -6.48 15.03 -4.52
CA LYS A 395 -7.18 13.75 -4.68
C LYS A 395 -6.22 12.59 -4.91
N HIS A 396 -5.22 12.77 -5.77
CA HIS A 396 -4.27 11.73 -6.09
C HIS A 396 -3.32 11.44 -4.92
N TYR A 397 -2.60 12.45 -4.43
CA TYR A 397 -1.52 12.23 -3.47
C TYR A 397 -2.01 11.94 -2.06
N SER A 398 -3.22 12.36 -1.66
CA SER A 398 -3.78 11.98 -0.37
C SER A 398 -3.88 10.47 -0.19
N ARG A 399 -4.00 9.73 -1.29
CA ARG A 399 -4.14 8.27 -1.33
C ARG A 399 -2.79 7.54 -1.38
N CYS A 400 -1.67 8.24 -1.56
CA CYS A 400 -0.35 7.60 -1.52
C CYS A 400 -0.03 7.11 -0.08
N PRO A 401 0.63 5.96 0.09
CA PRO A 401 0.74 5.29 1.41
C PRO A 401 1.40 6.13 2.50
N SER A 402 2.56 6.73 2.22
CA SER A 402 3.37 7.42 3.23
C SER A 402 3.00 8.89 3.42
N VAL A 403 2.02 9.43 2.68
CA VAL A 403 1.56 10.82 2.85
C VAL A 403 0.77 10.94 4.16
N LYS A 404 1.25 11.73 5.12
CA LYS A 404 0.56 11.97 6.41
C LYS A 404 -0.49 13.06 6.33
N GLU A 405 -0.13 14.17 5.69
CA GLU A 405 -0.95 15.37 5.54
C GLU A 405 -0.55 16.11 4.25
N ILE A 406 -1.42 17.00 3.78
CA ILE A 406 -1.13 17.90 2.67
C ILE A 406 -1.24 19.34 3.15
N VAL A 407 -0.18 20.11 2.97
CA VAL A 407 -0.14 21.54 3.26
C VAL A 407 -0.20 22.32 1.94
N VAL A 408 -1.28 23.05 1.75
CA VAL A 408 -1.48 23.93 0.60
C VAL A 408 -1.02 25.33 0.97
N VAL A 409 0.07 25.79 0.37
CA VAL A 409 0.53 27.18 0.50
C VAL A 409 -0.22 28.03 -0.51
N TRP A 410 -1.16 28.83 -0.03
CA TRP A 410 -2.05 29.64 -0.87
C TRP A 410 -1.50 31.05 -1.06
N ASN A 411 -0.95 31.30 -2.25
CA ASN A 411 -0.16 32.50 -2.52
C ASN A 411 -0.97 33.72 -2.97
N LYS A 412 -2.09 33.52 -3.68
CA LYS A 412 -2.85 34.62 -4.28
C LYS A 412 -4.30 34.23 -4.58
N GLY A 413 -5.19 35.19 -4.39
CA GLY A 413 -6.63 35.07 -4.67
C GLY A 413 -7.41 34.52 -3.49
N ASN A 414 -8.68 34.20 -3.71
CA ASN A 414 -9.55 33.71 -2.65
C ASN A 414 -9.25 32.25 -2.32
N PRO A 415 -8.90 31.90 -1.07
CA PRO A 415 -8.61 30.52 -0.71
C PRO A 415 -9.86 29.64 -0.83
N PRO A 416 -9.72 28.37 -1.27
CA PRO A 416 -10.82 27.43 -1.33
C PRO A 416 -11.24 26.99 0.08
N GLU A 417 -12.43 26.42 0.19
CA GLU A 417 -12.88 25.83 1.45
C GLU A 417 -12.32 24.41 1.60
N LEU A 418 -12.13 23.92 2.83
CA LEU A 418 -11.62 22.56 3.04
C LEU A 418 -12.55 21.48 2.44
N GLY A 419 -13.85 21.75 2.36
CA GLY A 419 -14.85 20.86 1.74
C GLY A 419 -14.70 20.73 0.22
N ASP A 420 -13.92 21.59 -0.44
CA ASP A 420 -13.67 21.52 -1.88
C ASP A 420 -12.78 20.35 -2.30
N PHE A 421 -12.08 19.72 -1.34
CA PHE A 421 -11.06 18.71 -1.59
C PHE A 421 -11.55 17.28 -1.30
N ASP A 422 -11.37 16.39 -2.27
CA ASP A 422 -11.54 14.94 -2.11
C ASP A 422 -10.25 14.32 -1.54
N SER A 423 -10.02 14.49 -0.24
CA SER A 423 -8.84 14.00 0.46
C SER A 423 -9.15 12.92 1.49
N VAL A 424 -8.28 11.91 1.55
CA VAL A 424 -8.31 10.86 2.58
C VAL A 424 -7.33 11.11 3.75
N VAL A 425 -6.56 12.20 3.67
CA VAL A 425 -5.68 12.70 4.74
C VAL A 425 -6.02 14.15 5.09
N PRO A 426 -5.61 14.67 6.26
CA PRO A 426 -5.80 16.08 6.59
C PRO A 426 -5.19 17.00 5.53
N VAL A 427 -5.97 18.01 5.12
CA VAL A 427 -5.51 19.09 4.24
C VAL A 427 -5.53 20.37 5.05
N ARG A 428 -4.42 21.12 5.04
CA ARG A 428 -4.30 22.40 5.71
C ARG A 428 -3.95 23.48 4.71
N ILE A 429 -4.75 24.54 4.66
CA ILE A 429 -4.48 25.71 3.82
C ILE A 429 -3.72 26.74 4.65
N ARG A 430 -2.53 27.10 4.20
CA ARG A 430 -1.71 28.17 4.77
C ARG A 430 -1.78 29.37 3.83
N VAL A 431 -2.59 30.35 4.20
CA VAL A 431 -2.77 31.57 3.40
C VAL A 431 -1.59 32.51 3.63
N GLU A 432 -1.01 32.96 2.52
CA GLU A 432 0.14 33.86 2.54
C GLU A 432 -0.28 35.30 2.28
N LYS A 433 0.39 36.25 2.94
CA LYS A 433 0.05 37.69 2.84
C LYS A 433 0.42 38.28 1.48
N GLN A 434 1.48 37.75 0.87
CA GLN A 434 2.05 38.23 -0.38
C GLN A 434 2.30 37.05 -1.32
N ASN A 435 2.10 37.30 -2.61
CA ASN A 435 2.43 36.34 -3.64
C ASN A 435 3.96 36.32 -3.84
N SER A 436 4.63 35.34 -3.23
CA SER A 436 6.08 35.17 -3.29
C SER A 436 6.42 33.68 -3.43
N LEU A 437 7.44 33.36 -4.23
CA LEU A 437 7.92 31.99 -4.34
C LEU A 437 8.68 31.53 -3.08
N ASN A 438 9.17 32.46 -2.26
CA ASN A 438 9.84 32.16 -0.99
C ASN A 438 8.91 31.45 0.02
N ASN A 439 7.59 31.60 -0.14
CA ASN A 439 6.60 31.08 0.80
C ASN A 439 6.62 29.54 0.90
N ARG A 440 7.06 28.82 -0.14
CA ARG A 440 7.11 27.35 -0.11
C ARG A 440 8.07 26.78 0.93
N PHE A 441 9.09 27.56 1.33
CA PHE A 441 10.08 27.15 2.34
C PHE A 441 9.88 27.81 3.71
N ARG A 442 8.77 28.54 3.92
CA ARG A 442 8.51 29.19 5.21
C ARG A 442 8.40 28.17 6.34
N VAL A 443 9.16 28.43 7.41
CA VAL A 443 9.13 27.63 8.64
C VAL A 443 7.70 27.45 9.12
N ASP A 444 7.32 26.19 9.31
CA ASP A 444 5.98 25.79 9.73
C ASP A 444 6.07 24.83 10.92
N PRO A 445 5.80 25.30 12.15
CA PRO A 445 5.89 24.46 13.33
C PRO A 445 4.79 23.38 13.38
N LEU A 446 3.73 23.52 12.58
CA LEU A 446 2.64 22.54 12.53
C LEU A 446 2.99 21.31 11.69
N ILE A 447 3.99 21.40 10.81
CA ILE A 447 4.50 20.23 10.09
C ILE A 447 5.32 19.38 11.04
N THR A 448 4.81 18.19 11.36
CA THR A 448 5.41 17.28 12.36
C THR A 448 6.35 16.24 11.75
N THR A 449 6.29 16.03 10.44
CA THR A 449 7.16 15.08 9.75
C THR A 449 8.55 15.67 9.53
N LYS A 450 9.58 14.80 9.54
CA LYS A 450 10.95 15.22 9.22
C LYS A 450 11.12 15.46 7.72
N ALA A 451 10.52 14.61 6.89
CA ALA A 451 10.56 14.73 5.45
C ALA A 451 9.37 15.54 4.93
N VAL A 452 9.65 16.47 4.02
CA VAL A 452 8.64 17.19 3.26
C VAL A 452 8.87 16.92 1.79
N LEU A 453 7.82 16.48 1.08
CA LEU A 453 7.80 16.49 -0.38
C LEU A 453 7.31 17.85 -0.84
N GLU A 454 8.20 18.64 -1.42
CA GLU A 454 7.82 19.86 -2.13
C GLU A 454 7.42 19.48 -3.56
N LEU A 455 6.22 19.89 -3.96
CA LEU A 455 5.65 19.50 -5.24
C LEU A 455 4.84 20.63 -5.85
N ASP A 456 5.21 21.01 -7.07
CA ASP A 456 4.45 21.95 -7.87
C ASP A 456 3.06 21.38 -8.18
N ASP A 457 2.04 22.24 -8.12
CA ASP A 457 0.63 21.86 -8.23
C ASP A 457 0.23 21.35 -9.62
N ASP A 458 1.10 21.48 -10.61
CA ASP A 458 0.95 21.00 -11.97
C ASP A 458 1.74 19.71 -12.27
N ILE A 459 2.41 19.10 -11.29
CA ILE A 459 3.16 17.84 -11.49
C ILE A 459 2.39 16.64 -10.93
N MET A 460 2.11 15.67 -11.81
CA MET A 460 1.44 14.41 -11.47
C MET A 460 2.38 13.23 -11.69
N MET A 461 2.65 12.48 -10.62
CA MET A 461 3.55 11.32 -10.58
C MET A 461 2.85 10.13 -9.95
N SER A 462 3.25 8.90 -10.30
CA SER A 462 2.70 7.72 -9.64
C SER A 462 3.10 7.69 -8.16
N CYS A 463 2.26 7.14 -7.26
CA CYS A 463 2.68 7.02 -5.87
C CYS A 463 3.90 6.09 -5.71
N ASP A 464 4.13 5.14 -6.63
CA ASP A 464 5.35 4.32 -6.60
C ASP A 464 6.60 5.16 -6.81
N ASP A 465 6.60 6.08 -7.79
CA ASP A 465 7.72 7.01 -8.00
C ASP A 465 7.93 7.92 -6.76
N ILE A 466 6.85 8.37 -6.12
CA ILE A 466 6.91 9.14 -4.87
C ILE A 466 7.51 8.31 -3.72
N GLU A 467 7.08 7.07 -3.54
CA GLU A 467 7.61 6.17 -2.50
C GLU A 467 9.07 5.79 -2.76
N ARG A 468 9.49 5.64 -4.03
CA ARG A 468 10.92 5.47 -4.39
C ARG A 468 11.73 6.67 -3.97
N GLY A 469 11.31 7.88 -4.34
CA GLY A 469 11.96 9.12 -3.92
C GLY A 469 12.05 9.25 -2.40
N PHE A 470 10.97 8.89 -1.69
CA PHE A 470 10.94 8.91 -0.23
C PHE A 470 11.92 7.92 0.38
N ARG A 471 12.01 6.69 -0.14
CA ARG A 471 12.99 5.69 0.30
C ARG A 471 14.41 6.22 0.15
N VAL A 472 14.74 6.78 -1.01
CA VAL A 472 16.08 7.35 -1.26
C VAL A 472 16.38 8.52 -0.32
N TRP A 473 15.39 9.37 -0.03
CA TRP A 473 15.55 10.42 0.97
C TRP A 473 15.80 9.87 2.37
N ARG A 474 15.16 8.76 2.77
CA ARG A 474 15.41 8.11 4.07
C ARG A 474 16.83 7.51 4.18
N GLU A 475 17.45 7.15 3.05
CA GLU A 475 18.86 6.75 3.00
C GLU A 475 19.79 7.96 3.19
N HIS A 476 19.39 9.14 2.71
CA HIS A 476 20.20 10.35 2.68
C HIS A 476 19.41 11.62 3.12
N PRO A 477 18.94 11.71 4.37
CA PRO A 477 18.01 12.76 4.80
C PRO A 477 18.61 14.18 4.75
N ASN A 478 19.94 14.29 4.70
CA ASN A 478 20.64 15.58 4.62
C ASN A 478 20.71 16.15 3.19
N ARG A 479 20.21 15.44 2.17
CA ARG A 479 20.26 15.82 0.75
C ARG A 479 18.89 16.29 0.24
N ILE A 480 18.90 17.06 -0.84
CA ILE A 480 17.71 17.27 -1.66
C ILE A 480 17.59 16.08 -2.61
N VAL A 481 16.54 15.28 -2.45
CA VAL A 481 16.31 14.10 -3.29
C VAL A 481 15.14 14.37 -4.21
N GLY A 482 15.32 14.37 -5.52
CA GLY A 482 14.22 14.72 -6.41
C GLY A 482 14.35 14.22 -7.83
N PHE A 483 13.39 14.64 -8.65
CA PHE A 483 13.12 14.00 -9.95
C PHE A 483 13.55 14.83 -11.16
N TYR A 484 13.99 16.07 -10.94
CA TYR A 484 14.36 17.01 -12.01
C TYR A 484 15.80 17.50 -11.89
N PRO A 485 16.77 16.77 -12.46
CA PRO A 485 18.17 17.13 -12.39
C PRO A 485 18.51 18.25 -13.37
N ARG A 486 19.37 19.15 -12.93
CA ARG A 486 19.93 20.26 -13.72
C ARG A 486 21.43 20.33 -13.53
N LEU A 487 22.08 20.99 -14.47
CA LEU A 487 23.52 21.21 -14.42
C LEU A 487 23.81 22.71 -14.50
N VAL A 488 24.50 23.23 -13.50
CA VAL A 488 25.13 24.54 -13.53
C VAL A 488 26.57 24.34 -13.98
N ALA A 489 26.92 24.86 -15.17
CA ALA A 489 28.26 24.66 -15.74
C ALA A 489 28.62 25.76 -16.75
N GLY A 490 29.93 25.96 -16.94
CA GLY A 490 30.51 26.90 -17.91
C GLY A 490 31.26 28.05 -17.27
N SER A 491 31.88 28.91 -18.09
CA SER A 491 32.53 30.15 -17.66
C SER A 491 32.05 31.30 -18.56
N PRO A 492 31.17 32.19 -18.08
CA PRO A 492 30.52 32.19 -16.76
C PRO A 492 29.56 31.01 -16.56
N LEU A 493 29.27 30.66 -15.30
CA LEU A 493 28.31 29.61 -14.95
C LEU A 493 26.92 29.94 -15.46
N ARG A 494 26.23 28.95 -16.04
CA ARG A 494 24.87 29.11 -16.59
C ARG A 494 23.98 27.96 -16.20
N TYR A 495 22.67 28.23 -16.16
CA TYR A 495 21.64 27.21 -15.99
C TYR A 495 21.57 26.31 -17.22
N ARG A 496 21.61 24.98 -17.05
CA ARG A 496 21.44 24.00 -18.13
C ARG A 496 20.37 22.98 -17.79
N ASN A 497 19.48 22.75 -18.75
CA ASN A 497 18.43 21.75 -18.65
C ASN A 497 18.95 20.30 -18.60
N GLU A 498 18.04 19.38 -18.30
CA GLU A 498 18.35 17.95 -18.14
C GLU A 498 18.98 17.34 -19.39
N ARG A 499 18.54 17.72 -20.61
CA ARG A 499 19.12 17.20 -21.85
C ARG A 499 20.62 17.48 -21.93
N PHE A 500 21.02 18.67 -21.51
CA PHE A 500 22.44 19.03 -21.42
C PHE A 500 23.15 18.30 -20.29
N ALA A 501 22.54 18.21 -19.11
CA ALA A 501 23.07 17.46 -17.96
C ALA A 501 23.38 16.00 -18.32
N ARG A 502 22.44 15.30 -18.95
CA ARG A 502 22.61 13.93 -19.45
C ARG A 502 23.72 13.82 -20.49
N LYS A 503 23.78 14.76 -21.46
CA LYS A 503 24.88 14.79 -22.45
C LYS A 503 26.26 14.96 -21.80
N ARG A 504 26.33 15.71 -20.70
CA ARG A 504 27.56 15.94 -19.91
C ARG A 504 27.76 14.92 -18.79
N LYS A 505 26.90 13.89 -18.72
CA LYS A 505 26.90 12.83 -17.71
C LYS A 505 27.03 13.38 -16.30
N GLY A 506 26.25 14.40 -15.96
CA GLY A 506 26.13 14.76 -14.55
C GLY A 506 25.27 15.97 -14.25
N TYR A 507 25.02 16.15 -12.97
CA TYR A 507 24.12 17.14 -12.38
C TYR A 507 24.70 17.65 -11.06
N ASN A 508 24.34 18.86 -10.67
CA ASN A 508 24.73 19.45 -9.38
C ASN A 508 23.57 20.21 -8.73
N MET A 509 22.37 20.07 -9.29
CA MET A 509 21.17 20.75 -8.83
C MET A 509 19.94 19.90 -9.09
N ILE A 510 19.00 19.91 -8.14
CA ILE A 510 17.68 19.27 -8.24
C ILE A 510 16.61 20.34 -8.05
N LEU A 511 15.67 20.44 -8.98
CA LEU A 511 14.55 21.38 -8.83
C LEU A 511 13.61 20.90 -7.73
N THR A 512 13.22 21.80 -6.83
CA THR A 512 12.43 21.43 -5.65
C THR A 512 10.97 21.13 -5.97
N GLY A 513 10.46 21.62 -7.10
CA GLY A 513 9.07 21.41 -7.55
C GLY A 513 8.67 19.94 -7.75
N ALA A 514 9.60 19.00 -7.59
CA ALA A 514 9.32 17.62 -7.21
C ALA A 514 10.55 17.06 -6.46
N ALA A 515 10.66 17.34 -5.15
CA ALA A 515 11.77 16.87 -4.33
C ALA A 515 11.41 16.69 -2.85
N PHE A 516 12.03 15.68 -2.23
CA PHE A 516 12.07 15.48 -0.80
C PHE A 516 13.20 16.29 -0.17
N ILE A 517 12.87 16.97 0.93
CA ILE A 517 13.76 17.80 1.73
C ILE A 517 13.54 17.54 3.23
N ASP A 518 14.57 17.79 4.03
CA ASP A 518 14.43 17.81 5.48
C ASP A 518 13.79 19.13 5.93
N ARG A 519 12.68 19.04 6.69
CA ARG A 519 11.92 20.19 7.18
C ARG A 519 12.78 21.20 7.92
N ILE A 520 13.59 20.73 8.86
CA ILE A 520 14.38 21.59 9.75
C ILE A 520 15.50 22.21 8.93
N LYS A 521 16.34 21.37 8.30
CA LYS A 521 17.48 21.83 7.51
C LYS A 521 17.04 22.77 6.39
N ALA A 522 16.02 22.41 5.59
CA ALA A 522 15.61 23.23 4.46
C ALA A 522 15.02 24.58 4.89
N PHE A 523 14.04 24.57 5.81
CA PHE A 523 13.32 25.80 6.14
C PHE A 523 14.17 26.75 6.97
N GLU A 524 14.94 26.24 7.93
CA GLU A 524 15.83 27.08 8.75
C GLU A 524 16.98 27.65 7.93
N THR A 525 17.60 26.86 7.04
CA THR A 525 18.66 27.39 6.16
C THR A 525 18.09 28.42 5.19
N TYR A 526 16.93 28.16 4.60
CA TYR A 526 16.32 29.08 3.63
C TYR A 526 15.84 30.39 4.26
N TRP A 527 15.36 30.37 5.51
CA TRP A 527 14.88 31.55 6.23
C TRP A 527 15.90 32.16 7.20
N GLY A 528 17.09 31.58 7.30
CA GLY A 528 18.22 32.14 8.04
C GLY A 528 18.71 33.47 7.45
N GLU A 529 19.56 34.16 8.21
CA GLU A 529 20.10 35.47 7.82
C GLU A 529 20.98 35.39 6.58
N GLU A 530 21.77 34.32 6.42
CA GLU A 530 22.65 34.12 5.25
C GLU A 530 21.88 34.11 3.92
N ALA A 531 20.65 33.60 3.91
CA ALA A 531 19.82 33.49 2.72
C ALA A 531 19.03 34.77 2.39
N LYS A 532 19.08 35.80 3.25
CA LYS A 532 18.22 37.00 3.14
C LYS A 532 18.39 37.73 1.81
N GLU A 533 19.62 38.03 1.41
CA GLU A 533 19.91 38.68 0.13
C GLU A 533 19.46 37.80 -1.05
N GLY A 534 19.63 36.48 -0.93
CA GLY A 534 19.12 35.52 -1.89
C GLY A 534 17.59 35.60 -2.06
N ARG A 535 16.84 35.65 -0.96
CA ARG A 535 15.37 35.75 -0.97
C ARG A 535 14.88 37.03 -1.64
N GLU A 536 15.60 38.15 -1.45
CA GLU A 536 15.28 39.43 -2.13
C GLU A 536 15.48 39.32 -3.65
N ILE A 537 16.51 38.60 -4.11
CA ILE A 537 16.72 38.31 -5.53
C ILE A 537 15.58 37.44 -6.07
N VAL A 538 15.17 36.42 -5.32
CA VAL A 538 14.05 35.54 -5.68
C VAL A 538 12.75 36.34 -5.84
N ASP A 539 12.44 37.25 -4.92
CA ASP A 539 11.27 38.12 -5.02
C ASP A 539 11.37 39.10 -6.20
N LYS A 540 12.56 39.67 -6.43
CA LYS A 540 12.81 40.60 -7.54
C LYS A 540 12.63 39.95 -8.91
N PHE A 541 13.08 38.71 -9.07
CA PHE A 541 12.96 37.98 -10.34
C PHE A 541 11.72 37.11 -10.45
N PHE A 542 11.00 36.92 -9.33
CA PHE A 542 9.89 35.98 -9.21
C PHE A 542 10.27 34.59 -9.78
N ASN A 543 11.45 34.10 -9.39
CA ASN A 543 12.06 32.86 -9.87
C ASN A 543 13.22 32.44 -8.94
N CYS A 544 13.81 31.28 -9.16
CA CYS A 544 15.09 30.84 -8.59
C CYS A 544 15.12 30.52 -7.10
N GLU A 545 13.96 30.31 -6.47
CA GLU A 545 13.84 29.81 -5.10
C GLU A 545 14.45 28.40 -4.96
N ASP A 546 14.27 27.56 -5.97
CA ASP A 546 14.86 26.22 -6.05
C ASP A 546 16.38 26.29 -6.21
N VAL A 547 16.87 27.18 -7.08
CA VAL A 547 18.30 27.45 -7.29
C VAL A 547 18.93 27.91 -5.98
N LEU A 548 18.32 28.88 -5.29
CA LEU A 548 18.83 29.40 -4.02
C LEU A 548 18.99 28.27 -2.99
N LEU A 549 17.97 27.42 -2.81
CA LEU A 549 18.06 26.31 -1.87
C LEU A 549 19.21 25.35 -2.19
N ASN A 550 19.45 25.06 -3.48
CA ASN A 550 20.56 24.20 -3.89
C ASN A 550 21.93 24.81 -3.55
N PHE A 551 22.11 26.13 -3.74
CA PHE A 551 23.34 26.83 -3.33
C PHE A 551 23.56 26.75 -1.82
N LEU A 552 22.51 26.98 -1.02
CA LEU A 552 22.57 26.89 0.43
C LEU A 552 22.92 25.48 0.92
N TYR A 553 22.37 24.44 0.27
CA TYR A 553 22.71 23.05 0.57
C TYR A 553 24.14 22.70 0.17
N ALA A 554 24.63 23.20 -0.96
CA ALA A 554 26.01 22.99 -1.40
C ALA A 554 27.01 23.64 -0.42
N ASN A 555 26.72 24.85 0.06
CA ASN A 555 27.61 25.57 0.97
C ASN A 555 27.64 24.98 2.40
N SER A 556 26.49 24.52 2.90
CA SER A 556 26.37 23.93 4.25
C SER A 556 26.88 22.48 4.36
N SER A 557 27.12 21.80 3.25
CA SER A 557 27.51 20.39 3.25
C SER A 557 29.03 20.24 3.38
N SER A 558 29.51 20.12 4.62
CA SER A 558 30.93 19.98 4.96
C SER A 558 31.61 18.70 4.45
N SER A 559 30.85 17.69 3.99
CA SER A 559 31.37 16.54 3.24
C SER A 559 30.23 15.77 2.56
N SER A 560 30.41 15.42 1.27
CA SER A 560 29.60 14.52 0.45
C SER A 560 28.20 14.99 0.01
N GLN A 561 28.06 15.28 -1.28
CA GLN A 561 26.83 15.33 -2.08
C GLN A 561 25.59 16.00 -1.47
N ALA A 562 25.28 17.21 -1.96
CA ALA A 562 24.11 17.98 -1.54
C ALA A 562 22.78 17.50 -2.16
N VAL A 563 22.84 16.83 -3.32
CA VAL A 563 21.67 16.48 -4.13
C VAL A 563 21.71 15.04 -4.61
N GLU A 564 20.54 14.42 -4.73
CA GLU A 564 20.37 13.05 -5.22
C GLU A 564 19.27 13.01 -6.27
N TYR A 565 19.55 12.34 -7.39
CA TYR A 565 18.58 12.16 -8.46
C TYR A 565 17.88 10.80 -8.37
N VAL A 566 16.55 10.82 -8.55
CA VAL A 566 15.73 9.63 -8.77
C VAL A 566 14.98 9.80 -10.08
N ARG A 567 15.11 8.86 -11.00
CA ARG A 567 14.40 8.87 -12.28
C ARG A 567 12.95 8.42 -12.07
N PRO A 568 11.98 9.26 -12.43
CA PRO A 568 10.59 8.85 -12.41
C PRO A 568 10.27 7.96 -13.61
N SER A 569 9.42 6.95 -13.38
CA SER A 569 8.94 6.04 -14.42
C SER A 569 7.88 6.71 -15.30
N TRP A 570 7.02 7.53 -14.68
CA TRP A 570 5.98 8.27 -15.37
C TRP A 570 5.68 9.62 -14.70
N VAL A 571 5.68 10.69 -15.49
CA VAL A 571 5.35 12.04 -15.03
C VAL A 571 4.46 12.73 -16.05
N VAL A 572 3.42 13.39 -15.56
CA VAL A 572 2.57 14.28 -16.35
C VAL A 572 2.71 15.70 -15.82
N ASP A 573 3.12 16.58 -16.73
CA ASP A 573 3.17 18.01 -16.53
C ASP A 573 1.84 18.63 -17.00
N MET A 574 0.99 18.94 -16.02
CA MET A 574 -0.34 19.51 -16.23
C MET A 574 -0.31 20.96 -16.69
N SER A 575 0.84 21.65 -16.58
CA SER A 575 1.02 23.01 -17.07
C SER A 575 0.86 23.09 -18.59
N LYS A 576 1.03 21.97 -19.30
CA LYS A 576 0.81 21.88 -20.75
C LYS A 576 -0.68 21.87 -21.13
N PHE A 577 -1.56 21.59 -20.18
CA PHE A 577 -3.02 21.62 -20.37
C PHE A 577 -3.64 22.91 -19.83
N SER A 578 -2.88 23.72 -19.09
CA SER A 578 -3.30 25.03 -18.60
C SER A 578 -2.57 26.15 -19.36
N GLY A 579 -3.26 27.25 -19.67
CA GLY A 579 -2.60 28.39 -20.32
C GLY A 579 -1.67 29.21 -19.41
N VAL A 580 -1.34 28.70 -18.22
CA VAL A 580 -0.78 29.49 -17.12
C VAL A 580 0.44 28.77 -16.52
N ALA A 581 1.63 29.09 -17.03
CA ALA A 581 2.91 28.54 -16.56
C ALA A 581 4.00 29.63 -16.53
N ILE A 582 4.78 29.69 -15.44
CA ILE A 582 5.91 30.63 -15.29
C ILE A 582 7.01 30.35 -16.32
N SER A 583 7.15 29.10 -16.74
CA SER A 583 8.11 28.62 -17.74
C SER A 583 7.59 28.62 -19.18
N GLY A 584 6.42 29.24 -19.44
CA GLY A 584 5.77 29.24 -20.77
C GLY A 584 6.65 29.77 -21.90
N ASN A 585 7.55 30.72 -21.61
CA ASN A 585 8.67 31.08 -22.49
C ASN A 585 9.98 30.54 -21.92
N THR A 586 10.33 29.31 -22.31
CA THR A 586 11.48 28.57 -21.76
C THR A 586 12.79 29.32 -21.92
N GLN A 587 13.04 30.01 -23.03
CA GLN A 587 14.31 30.70 -23.25
C GLN A 587 14.49 31.88 -22.28
N VAL A 588 13.45 32.70 -22.12
CA VAL A 588 13.49 33.83 -21.18
C VAL A 588 13.63 33.31 -19.75
N HIS A 589 12.90 32.25 -19.41
CA HIS A 589 12.96 31.62 -18.10
C HIS A 589 14.36 31.06 -17.77
N GLU A 590 15.00 30.36 -18.72
CA GLU A 590 16.37 29.85 -18.55
C GLU A 590 17.43 30.98 -18.45
N ASN A 591 17.21 32.10 -19.14
CA ASN A 591 18.08 33.28 -19.04
C ASN A 591 17.99 33.91 -17.64
N ILE A 592 16.79 34.12 -17.11
CA ILE A 592 16.58 34.62 -15.73
C ILE A 592 17.28 33.71 -14.72
N ARG A 593 17.14 32.39 -14.86
CA ARG A 593 17.83 31.43 -13.99
C ARG A 593 19.35 31.50 -14.08
N SER A 594 19.89 31.79 -15.27
CA SER A 594 21.32 32.02 -15.44
C SER A 594 21.78 33.30 -14.76
N ASP A 595 20.96 34.37 -14.78
CA ASP A 595 21.24 35.61 -14.06
C ASP A 595 21.20 35.41 -12.53
N CYS A 596 20.26 34.59 -12.03
CA CYS A 596 20.24 34.18 -10.63
C CYS A 596 21.51 33.43 -10.22
N ILE A 597 21.96 32.47 -11.04
CA ILE A 597 23.20 31.72 -10.79
C ILE A 597 24.40 32.66 -10.70
N ALA A 598 24.50 33.65 -11.59
CA ALA A 598 25.59 34.61 -11.55
C ALA A 598 25.63 35.35 -10.20
N LYS A 599 24.49 35.88 -9.75
CA LYS A 599 24.38 36.56 -8.45
C LYS A 599 24.64 35.64 -7.26
N PHE A 600 24.06 34.44 -7.27
CA PHE A 600 24.27 33.49 -6.17
C PHE A 600 25.70 32.96 -6.12
N THR A 601 26.40 32.90 -7.26
CA THR A 601 27.82 32.57 -7.29
C THR A 601 28.67 33.68 -6.63
N GLU A 602 28.29 34.95 -6.80
CA GLU A 602 28.96 36.08 -6.14
C GLU A 602 28.74 36.05 -4.61
N ILE A 603 27.54 35.68 -4.16
CA ILE A 603 27.17 35.69 -2.72
C ILE A 603 27.67 34.43 -2.00
N TYR A 604 27.46 33.24 -2.58
CA TYR A 604 27.65 31.95 -1.90
C TYR A 604 28.80 31.10 -2.46
N GLY A 605 29.49 31.57 -3.51
CA GLY A 605 30.56 30.83 -4.18
C GLY A 605 30.07 29.84 -5.24
N SER A 606 31.01 29.10 -5.84
CA SER A 606 30.73 28.22 -6.99
C SER A 606 30.12 26.87 -6.58
N ILE A 607 29.05 26.47 -7.27
CA ILE A 607 28.42 25.15 -7.15
C ILE A 607 29.02 24.09 -8.12
N ASP A 608 29.87 24.49 -9.08
CA ASP A 608 30.40 23.61 -10.14
C ASP A 608 31.26 22.46 -9.59
N ASN A 609 31.89 22.68 -8.43
CA ASN A 609 32.70 21.66 -7.75
C ASN A 609 31.89 20.47 -7.22
N TRP A 610 30.55 20.56 -7.22
CA TRP A 610 29.63 19.56 -6.65
C TRP A 610 28.86 18.79 -7.73
N LYS A 611 29.54 18.44 -8.83
CA LYS A 611 28.98 17.62 -9.92
C LYS A 611 28.96 16.14 -9.54
N TRP A 612 27.80 15.51 -9.76
CA TRP A 612 27.56 14.08 -9.58
C TRP A 612 27.20 13.42 -10.91
N ASP A 613 27.62 12.17 -11.08
CA ASP A 613 27.34 11.39 -12.28
C ASP A 613 25.96 10.73 -12.19
N PHE A 614 25.36 10.47 -13.36
CA PHE A 614 24.22 9.56 -13.48
C PHE A 614 24.70 8.10 -13.40
N ASP A 615 23.77 7.16 -13.27
CA ASP A 615 24.03 5.71 -13.26
C ASP A 615 24.98 5.25 -12.14
N SER A 616 24.98 5.97 -11.01
CA SER A 616 25.86 5.73 -9.87
C SER A 616 25.22 4.86 -8.79
N ARG A 617 23.88 4.75 -8.79
CA ARG A 617 23.15 4.01 -7.76
C ARG A 617 23.09 2.52 -8.05
N LYS A 618 23.19 1.71 -6.98
CA LYS A 618 23.10 0.24 -7.07
C LYS A 618 21.69 -0.26 -7.40
N ASP A 619 20.66 0.53 -7.10
CA ASP A 619 19.25 0.19 -7.36
C ASP A 619 18.82 0.45 -8.82
N GLY A 620 19.65 1.14 -9.61
CA GLY A 620 19.36 1.52 -10.99
C GLY A 620 18.26 2.56 -11.13
N TRP A 621 17.90 3.26 -10.04
CA TRP A 621 16.82 4.26 -10.05
C TRP A 621 17.27 5.63 -10.53
N ASP A 622 18.54 5.83 -10.87
CA ASP A 622 19.06 7.06 -11.49
C ASP A 622 19.40 6.90 -12.99
N VAL A 623 19.06 5.75 -13.58
CA VAL A 623 19.36 5.38 -14.98
C VAL A 623 18.38 5.99 -15.96
#